data_AF-A0A852ZVR8-F1
#
_entry.id   AF-A0A852ZVR8-F1
#
_cell.length_a   1.000
_cell.length_b   1.000
_cell.length_c   1.000
_cell.angle_alpha   90.00
_cell.angle_beta   90.00
_cell.angle_gamma   90.00
#
_symmetry.space_group_name_H-M   'P 1'
#
loop_
_entity.id
_entity.type
_entity.pdbx_description
1 polymer ?
#
loop_
_entity_poly.entity_id
_entity_poly.type
_entity_poly.pdbx_seq_one_letter_code
_entity_poly.pdbx_strand_id
1 'polypeptide(L)'
;MLRELAEETGLKGVVRRLIGVHSNVYGSAEDSIHGVRLLYQVTANDAAARPERDDTTDDARWFTRDAADALDLSEHARYGVGLLAGRTGSSGGTGATQVGVDRPARRPS
;
A
#
# COMPACT_ATOMS: atom_id res chain seq x y z
N MET A 1 -10.57 -3.92 4.89
CA MET A 1 -10.51 -2.98 3.74
C MET A 1 -11.76 -2.11 3.56
N LEU A 2 -12.90 -2.52 2.99
CA LEU A 2 -14.05 -1.55 2.85
C LEU A 2 -14.59 -1.04 4.20
N ARG A 3 -14.56 -1.89 5.24
CA ARG A 3 -14.86 -1.50 6.62
C ARG A 3 -13.85 -0.46 7.14
N GLU A 4 -12.54 -0.75 7.01
CA GLU A 4 -11.44 0.16 7.38
C GLU A 4 -11.54 1.51 6.63
N LEU A 5 -11.83 1.51 5.32
CA LEU A 5 -12.04 2.74 4.55
C LEU A 5 -13.11 3.63 5.19
N ALA A 6 -14.23 3.03 5.62
CA ALA A 6 -15.31 3.78 6.25
C ALA A 6 -14.95 4.28 7.66
N GLU A 7 -14.22 3.48 8.44
CA GLU A 7 -13.77 3.83 9.79
C GLU A 7 -12.71 4.95 9.78
N GLU A 8 -11.68 4.83 8.94
CA GLU A 8 -10.53 5.74 8.92
C GLU A 8 -10.78 7.04 8.14
N THR A 9 -11.65 7.00 7.12
CA THR A 9 -11.85 8.15 6.20
C THR A 9 -13.29 8.65 6.11
N GLY A 10 -14.26 7.92 6.67
CA GLY A 10 -15.69 8.18 6.50
C GLY A 10 -16.23 7.92 5.08
N LEU A 11 -15.39 7.46 4.15
CA LEU A 11 -15.76 7.25 2.75
C LEU A 11 -16.47 5.91 2.54
N LYS A 12 -17.34 5.89 1.54
CA LYS A 12 -17.90 4.64 1.00
C LYS A 12 -17.25 4.37 -0.34
N GLY A 13 -17.01 3.12 -0.67
CA GLY A 13 -16.38 2.78 -1.94
C GLY A 13 -16.74 1.40 -2.47
N VAL A 14 -16.34 1.18 -3.71
CA VAL A 14 -16.48 -0.12 -4.40
C VAL A 14 -15.09 -0.63 -4.73
N VAL A 15 -14.77 -1.83 -4.26
CA VAL A 15 -13.55 -2.53 -4.68
C VAL A 15 -13.66 -2.83 -6.17
N ARG A 16 -12.67 -2.38 -6.94
CA ARG A 16 -12.60 -2.69 -8.36
C ARG A 16 -11.84 -3.98 -8.60
N ARG A 17 -10.69 -4.15 -7.93
CA ARG A 17 -9.82 -5.32 -8.07
C ARG A 17 -8.69 -5.31 -7.04
N LEU A 18 -8.08 -6.49 -6.83
CA LEU A 18 -6.76 -6.62 -6.23
C LEU A 18 -5.70 -6.12 -7.23
N ILE A 19 -4.77 -5.29 -6.78
CA ILE A 19 -3.74 -4.70 -7.63
C ILE A 19 -2.33 -5.19 -7.35
N GLY A 20 -2.08 -5.75 -6.16
CA GLY A 20 -0.77 -6.27 -5.77
C GLY A 20 -0.79 -6.87 -4.36
N VAL A 21 0.31 -7.55 -4.03
CA VAL A 21 0.60 -8.08 -2.70
C VAL A 21 1.97 -7.57 -2.32
N HIS A 22 2.09 -6.99 -1.12
CA HIS A 22 3.36 -6.53 -0.56
C HIS A 22 3.64 -7.31 0.70
N SER A 23 4.87 -7.80 0.85
CA SER A 23 5.30 -8.49 2.07
C SER A 23 6.62 -7.93 2.55
N ASN A 24 6.74 -7.72 3.86
CA ASN A 24 7.99 -7.31 4.47
C ASN A 24 8.16 -7.93 5.86
N VAL A 25 9.41 -8.08 6.29
CA VAL A 25 9.76 -8.49 7.64
C VAL A 25 10.35 -7.28 8.36
N TYR A 26 9.82 -6.96 9.54
CA TYR A 26 10.32 -5.86 10.36
C TYR A 26 10.53 -6.33 11.80
N GLY A 27 11.50 -5.72 12.48
CA GLY A 27 11.82 -6.04 13.87
C GLY A 27 10.73 -5.55 14.82
N SER A 28 10.48 -6.34 15.86
CA SER A 28 9.74 -5.96 17.06
C SER A 28 10.64 -6.15 18.28
N ALA A 29 10.18 -5.75 19.47
CA ALA A 29 10.99 -5.79 20.69
C ALA A 29 11.49 -7.21 21.05
N GLU A 30 10.76 -8.25 20.64
CA GLU A 30 11.04 -9.64 21.03
C GLU A 30 11.29 -10.56 19.82
N ASP A 31 10.74 -10.24 18.64
CA ASP A 31 10.78 -11.11 17.45
C ASP A 31 10.77 -10.33 16.13
N SER A 32 10.86 -11.03 15.00
CA SER A 32 10.56 -10.46 13.68
C SER A 32 9.10 -10.66 13.31
N ILE A 33 8.42 -9.60 12.88
CA ILE A 33 7.04 -9.67 12.36
C ILE A 33 7.08 -9.73 10.84
N HIS A 34 6.41 -10.73 10.26
CA HIS A 34 6.18 -10.80 8.82
C HIS A 34 4.82 -10.19 8.46
N GLY A 35 4.84 -9.00 7.87
CA GLY A 35 3.65 -8.32 7.37
C GLY A 35 3.35 -8.73 5.93
N VAL A 36 2.10 -9.09 5.65
CA VAL A 36 1.56 -9.29 4.29
C VAL A 36 0.39 -8.35 4.09
N ARG A 37 0.42 -7.56 3.01
CA ARG A 37 -0.58 -6.55 2.67
C ARG A 37 -1.16 -6.85 1.29
N LEU A 38 -2.49 -6.88 1.21
CA LEU A 38 -3.23 -6.98 -0.04
C LEU A 38 -3.66 -5.58 -0.47
N LEU A 39 -3.19 -5.13 -1.63
CA LEU A 39 -3.50 -3.78 -2.13
C LEU A 39 -4.67 -3.86 -3.09
N TYR A 40 -5.71 -3.07 -2.84
CA TYR A 40 -6.92 -3.01 -3.66
C TYR A 40 -7.08 -1.64 -4.33
N GLN A 41 -7.57 -1.62 -5.56
CA GLN A 41 -8.06 -0.40 -6.19
C GLN A 41 -9.52 -0.21 -5.77
N VAL A 42 -9.83 0.96 -5.21
CA VAL A 42 -11.17 1.34 -4.76
C VAL A 42 -11.58 2.61 -5.47
N THR A 43 -12.85 2.67 -5.89
CA THR A 43 -13.49 3.95 -6.23
C THR A 43 -14.29 4.39 -5.03
N ALA A 44 -13.88 5.50 -4.41
CA ALA A 44 -14.65 6.13 -3.35
C ALA A 44 -15.78 6.99 -3.93
N ASN A 45 -16.77 7.30 -3.10
CA ASN A 45 -17.76 8.33 -3.40
C ASN A 45 -17.14 9.73 -3.37
N ASP A 46 -17.81 10.71 -3.98
CA ASP A 46 -17.35 12.12 -4.05
C ASP A 46 -17.47 12.88 -2.71
N ALA A 47 -17.60 12.16 -1.60
CA ALA A 47 -17.60 12.78 -0.28
C ALA A 47 -16.20 13.30 0.07
N ALA A 48 -16.15 14.39 0.83
CA ALA A 48 -14.89 14.82 1.44
C ALA A 48 -14.41 13.75 2.42
N ALA A 49 -13.16 13.31 2.27
CA ALA A 49 -12.50 12.45 3.26
C ALA A 49 -12.47 13.19 4.60
N ARG A 50 -12.71 12.46 5.69
CA ARG A 50 -12.66 12.98 7.05
C ARG A 50 -11.79 12.05 7.89
N PRO A 51 -10.87 12.58 8.71
CA PRO A 51 -10.08 11.73 9.59
C PRO A 51 -10.96 10.99 10.59
N GLU A 52 -10.44 9.87 11.08
CA GLU A 52 -11.02 9.07 12.16
C GLU A 52 -11.28 9.94 13.41
N ARG A 53 -12.34 9.61 14.15
CA ARG A 53 -12.74 10.36 15.35
C ARG A 53 -11.98 9.95 16.62
N ASP A 54 -11.26 8.81 16.57
CA ASP A 54 -10.75 8.07 17.73
C ASP A 54 -9.21 7.87 17.70
N ASP A 55 -8.47 8.87 17.20
CA ASP A 55 -7.02 9.11 17.44
C ASP A 55 -5.95 8.22 16.74
N THR A 56 -6.25 7.31 15.78
CA THR A 56 -5.18 6.56 15.08
C THR A 56 -4.83 7.05 13.68
N THR A 57 -5.69 7.88 13.07
CA THR A 57 -5.45 8.51 11.77
C THR A 57 -5.44 10.04 11.90
N ASP A 58 -4.27 10.65 11.73
CA ASP A 58 -4.07 12.09 11.97
C ASP A 58 -4.79 13.00 10.94
N ASP A 59 -4.90 12.58 9.66
CA ASP A 59 -5.53 13.35 8.58
C ASP A 59 -5.86 12.49 7.34
N ALA A 60 -6.92 12.83 6.60
CA ALA A 60 -7.31 12.15 5.35
C ALA A 60 -7.67 13.17 4.25
N ARG A 61 -6.89 13.19 3.17
CA ARG A 61 -7.06 14.16 2.06
C ARG A 61 -6.86 13.50 0.70
N TRP A 62 -7.42 14.15 -0.32
CA TRP A 62 -7.18 13.80 -1.72
C TRP A 62 -5.92 14.49 -2.24
N PHE A 63 -5.05 13.72 -2.89
CA PHE A 63 -3.84 14.24 -3.54
C PHE A 63 -3.89 13.93 -5.03
N THR A 64 -3.38 14.85 -5.84
CA THR A 64 -3.02 14.52 -7.21
C THR A 64 -1.86 13.53 -7.21
N ARG A 65 -1.62 12.90 -8.36
CA ARG A 65 -0.51 11.95 -8.47
C ARG A 65 0.84 12.62 -8.17
N ASP A 66 1.12 13.75 -8.80
CA ASP A 66 2.39 14.46 -8.62
C ASP A 66 2.59 14.92 -7.18
N ALA A 67 1.50 15.34 -6.50
CA ALA A 67 1.55 15.71 -5.09
C ALA A 67 1.85 14.50 -4.21
N ALA A 68 1.27 13.33 -4.50
CA ALA A 68 1.54 12.10 -3.76
C ALA A 68 2.99 11.61 -3.93
N ASP A 69 3.59 11.79 -5.11
CA ASP A 69 4.99 11.41 -5.37
C ASP A 69 5.99 12.27 -4.57
N ALA A 70 5.58 13.45 -4.09
CA ALA A 70 6.37 14.33 -3.24
C ALA A 70 6.23 14.03 -1.73
N LEU A 71 5.33 13.13 -1.32
CA LEU A 71 5.13 12.78 0.09
C LEU A 71 6.15 11.74 0.56
N ASP A 72 6.45 11.75 1.86
CA ASP A 72 7.19 10.65 2.49
C ASP A 72 6.27 9.46 2.73
N LEU A 73 6.08 8.67 1.67
CA LEU A 73 5.24 7.49 1.69
C LEU A 73 5.96 6.31 2.36
N SER A 74 5.20 5.53 3.12
CA SER A 74 5.64 4.19 3.52
C SER A 74 5.97 3.32 2.30
N GLU A 75 6.80 2.29 2.50
CA GLU A 75 7.22 1.38 1.42
C GLU A 75 6.03 0.79 0.65
N HIS A 76 5.01 0.33 1.36
CA HIS A 76 3.83 -0.29 0.75
C HIS A 76 2.91 0.72 0.06
N ALA A 77 2.79 1.96 0.58
CA ALA A 77 2.05 3.03 -0.09
C ALA A 77 2.72 3.42 -1.41
N ARG A 78 4.05 3.60 -1.40
CA ARG A 78 4.83 3.89 -2.62
C ARG A 78 4.70 2.76 -3.65
N TYR A 79 4.79 1.50 -3.21
CA TYR A 79 4.55 0.32 -4.06
C TYR A 79 3.16 0.37 -4.72
N GLY A 80 2.10 0.60 -3.93
CA GLY A 80 0.72 0.67 -4.43
C GLY A 80 0.48 1.76 -5.47
N VAL A 81 0.98 2.97 -5.22
CA VAL A 81 0.89 4.12 -6.16
C VAL A 81 1.64 3.83 -7.46
N GLY A 82 2.81 3.20 -7.37
CA GLY A 82 3.61 2.78 -8.53
C GLY A 82 2.87 1.78 -9.43
N LEU A 83 2.16 0.80 -8.87
CA LEU A 83 1.38 -0.18 -9.63
C LEU A 83 0.29 0.48 -10.48
N LEU A 84 -0.27 1.61 -10.03
CA LEU A 84 -1.30 2.35 -10.79
C LEU A 84 -0.68 3.15 -11.95
N ALA A 85 0.55 3.64 -11.82
CA ALA A 85 1.28 4.32 -12.91
C ALA A 85 1.75 3.35 -14.02
N GLY A 86 2.27 2.18 -13.64
CA GLY A 86 2.78 1.20 -14.62
C GLY A 86 1.71 0.61 -15.55
N ARG A 87 0.44 0.98 -15.38
CA ARG A 87 -0.70 0.51 -16.19
C ARG A 87 -1.32 1.58 -17.07
N THR A 88 -0.90 2.84 -16.97
CA THR A 88 -1.36 3.91 -17.88
C THR A 88 -0.58 3.92 -19.20
N GLY A 89 0.40 3.03 -19.38
CA GLY A 89 1.08 2.76 -20.64
C GLY A 89 1.41 1.28 -20.81
N SER A 90 1.23 0.78 -22.04
CA SER A 90 1.53 -0.57 -22.54
C SER A 90 0.52 -1.68 -22.24
N SER A 91 -0.31 -1.95 -23.25
CA SER A 91 -0.77 -3.30 -23.56
C SER A 91 0.43 -4.17 -23.95
N GLY A 92 0.98 -4.95 -23.01
CA GLY A 92 1.96 -5.99 -23.34
C GLY A 92 2.88 -6.40 -22.18
N GLY A 93 2.64 -7.60 -21.64
CA GLY A 93 3.68 -8.57 -21.25
C GLY A 93 4.63 -8.26 -20.08
N THR A 94 4.43 -9.01 -18.99
CA THR A 94 5.46 -9.66 -18.14
C THR A 94 6.49 -8.79 -17.40
N GLY A 95 6.43 -8.84 -16.06
CA GLY A 95 7.53 -8.40 -15.21
C GLY A 95 7.24 -8.59 -13.73
N ALA A 96 7.31 -9.83 -13.24
CA ALA A 96 7.44 -10.10 -11.81
C ALA A 96 8.80 -9.55 -11.35
N THR A 97 8.80 -8.49 -10.53
CA THR A 97 10.02 -8.03 -9.88
C THR A 97 10.12 -8.71 -8.51
N GLN A 98 10.87 -9.82 -8.48
CA GLN A 98 11.33 -10.46 -7.26
C GLN A 98 12.54 -9.67 -6.76
N VAL A 99 12.37 -8.90 -5.67
CA VAL A 99 13.52 -8.36 -4.93
C VAL A 99 14.06 -9.50 -4.07
N GLY A 100 15.24 -10.01 -4.44
CA GLY A 100 15.90 -11.11 -3.76
C GLY A 100 16.28 -10.75 -2.34
N VAL A 101 15.97 -11.64 -1.39
CA VAL A 101 16.48 -11.57 -0.03
C VAL A 101 17.89 -12.18 -0.05
N ASP A 102 18.88 -11.39 0.33
CA ASP A 102 20.26 -11.81 0.46
C ASP A 102 20.36 -12.86 1.60
N ARG A 103 20.88 -14.04 1.28
CA ARG A 103 20.97 -15.17 2.22
C ARG A 103 22.36 -15.13 2.87
N PRO A 104 22.48 -15.03 4.21
CA PRO A 104 23.81 -15.05 4.82
C PRO A 104 24.49 -16.41 4.64
N ALA A 105 25.77 -16.37 4.27
CA ALA A 105 26.60 -17.54 4.01
C ALA A 105 26.73 -18.45 5.24
N ARG A 106 26.44 -19.75 5.07
CA ARG A 106 26.81 -20.77 6.07
C ARG A 106 28.34 -20.90 6.10
N ARG A 107 28.95 -20.68 7.26
CA ARG A 107 30.35 -21.06 7.50
C ARG A 107 30.44 -22.59 7.61
N PRO A 108 31.43 -23.25 6.97
CA PRO A 108 31.68 -24.66 7.18
C PRO A 108 32.40 -24.90 8.51
N SER A 109 32.03 -25.99 9.18
CA SER A 109 32.75 -26.65 10.27
C SER A 109 33.67 -27.74 9.72
#